data_AF-A0A832P7Q7-F1
#
_entry.id   AF-A0A832P7Q7-F1
#
_cell.length_a   1.000
_cell.length_b   1.000
_cell.length_c   1.000
_cell.angle_alpha   90.00
_cell.angle_beta   90.00
_cell.angle_gamma   90.00
#
_symmetry.space_group_name_H-M   'P 1'
#
loop_
_entity.id
_entity.type
_entity.pdbx_description
1 polymer ?
#
loop_
_entity_poly.entity_id
_entity_poly.type
_entity_poly.pdbx_seq_one_letter_code
_entity_poly.pdbx_strand_id
1 'polypeptide(L)'
;MSRIGLEKTINTLNIIIRWIFGVFFLFMSLGSTIFDHNYFPSLILFLATIITIPLSAEKLEDKLNISMSGIMRFFVVLLLIIPGFATISWKDTTVNSTNAVEVPSSVSNNTITIPSEPTLVAKPTLTPTEQTEPSSASIDLHAEKTNFVKGEEILFKLSAVNLIIKPTMHVQVIIIPPSGMSVSSSEFVESGAGQYTAVFNLEPGKGKDIEVRIVANQVGNFNVNGRVVYYFGNNKKDAEDYTFSLPIQVGEALGTKSNEK
;
A
#
# COMPACT_ATOMS: atom_id res chain seq x y z
N MET A 1 -18.70 -10.88 51.27
CA MET A 1 -19.67 -10.94 50.15
C MET A 1 -20.38 -12.29 50.21
N SER A 2 -21.72 -12.35 50.18
CA SER A 2 -22.41 -13.66 50.12
C SER A 2 -22.32 -14.23 48.70
N ARG A 3 -22.35 -15.56 48.56
CA ARG A 3 -22.31 -16.24 47.25
C ARG A 3 -23.43 -15.73 46.32
N ILE A 4 -24.62 -15.53 46.87
CA ILE A 4 -25.80 -14.97 46.17
C ILE A 4 -25.54 -13.54 45.67
N GLY A 5 -24.83 -12.71 46.45
CA GLY A 5 -24.44 -11.37 46.03
C GLY A 5 -23.46 -11.38 44.85
N LEU A 6 -22.50 -12.31 44.86
CA LEU A 6 -21.51 -12.47 43.78
C LEU A 6 -22.16 -12.92 42.47
N GLU A 7 -23.02 -13.95 42.51
CA GLU A 7 -23.80 -14.43 41.35
C GLU A 7 -24.64 -13.29 40.73
N LYS A 8 -25.28 -12.46 41.56
CA LYS A 8 -26.05 -11.31 41.08
C LYS A 8 -25.16 -10.29 40.36
N THR A 9 -24.00 -9.95 40.94
CA THR A 9 -23.04 -9.03 40.30
C THR A 9 -22.51 -9.56 38.97
N ILE A 10 -22.18 -10.85 38.88
CA ILE A 10 -21.71 -11.49 37.63
C ILE A 10 -22.81 -11.43 36.55
N ASN A 11 -24.05 -11.74 36.90
CA ASN A 11 -25.17 -11.70 35.95
C ASN A 11 -25.47 -10.28 35.46
N THR A 12 -25.42 -9.27 36.34
CA THR A 12 -25.55 -7.86 35.93
C THR A 12 -24.38 -7.42 35.05
N LEU A 13 -23.15 -7.81 35.35
CA LEU A 13 -21.97 -7.52 34.54
C LEU A 13 -22.08 -8.14 33.14
N ASN A 14 -22.56 -9.38 33.03
CA ASN A 14 -22.77 -10.07 31.75
C ASN A 14 -23.86 -9.40 30.89
N ILE A 15 -24.84 -8.73 31.49
CA ILE A 15 -25.83 -7.92 30.77
C ILE A 15 -25.19 -6.62 30.27
N ILE A 16 -24.45 -5.92 31.13
CA ILE A 16 -23.77 -4.65 30.79
C ILE A 16 -22.75 -4.86 29.67
N ILE A 17 -21.93 -5.93 29.74
CA ILE A 17 -20.89 -6.19 28.74
C ILE A 17 -21.49 -6.53 27.37
N ARG A 18 -22.66 -7.20 27.32
CA ARG A 18 -23.42 -7.43 26.08
C ARG A 18 -23.91 -6.15 25.44
N TRP A 19 -24.41 -5.19 26.23
CA TRP A 19 -24.78 -3.86 25.73
C TRP A 19 -23.57 -3.10 25.20
N ILE A 20 -22.44 -3.14 25.90
CA ILE A 20 -21.17 -2.53 25.46
C ILE A 20 -20.70 -3.11 24.11
N PHE A 21 -20.67 -4.44 23.96
CA PHE A 21 -20.29 -5.06 22.69
C PHE A 21 -21.29 -4.78 21.57
N GLY A 22 -22.60 -4.80 21.84
CA GLY A 22 -23.63 -4.46 20.84
C GLY A 22 -23.50 -3.03 20.35
N VAL A 23 -23.31 -2.07 21.24
CA VAL A 23 -23.09 -0.65 20.89
C VAL A 23 -21.76 -0.45 20.14
N PHE A 24 -20.71 -1.16 20.53
CA PHE A 24 -19.43 -1.15 19.82
C PHE A 24 -19.57 -1.63 18.37
N PHE A 25 -20.24 -2.76 18.13
CA PHE A 25 -20.49 -3.26 16.77
C PHE A 25 -21.38 -2.32 15.94
N LEU A 26 -22.35 -1.63 16.57
CA LEU A 26 -23.16 -0.61 15.91
C LEU A 26 -22.30 0.56 15.39
N PHE A 27 -21.42 1.10 16.24
CA PHE A 27 -20.49 2.17 15.85
C PHE A 27 -19.49 1.70 14.79
N MET A 28 -18.96 0.48 14.90
CA MET A 28 -18.03 -0.08 13.91
C MET A 28 -18.70 -0.27 12.54
N SER A 29 -19.95 -0.76 12.52
CA SER A 29 -20.78 -0.87 11.32
C SER A 29 -21.01 0.50 10.67
N LEU A 30 -21.36 1.51 11.47
CA LEU A 30 -21.67 2.85 10.98
C LEU A 30 -20.41 3.60 10.49
N GLY A 31 -19.26 3.40 11.14
CA GLY A 31 -17.97 3.90 10.66
C GLY A 31 -17.62 3.32 9.28
N SER A 32 -17.76 2.01 9.11
CA SER A 32 -17.44 1.33 7.85
C SER A 32 -18.33 1.76 6.66
N THR A 33 -19.59 2.13 6.88
CA THR A 33 -20.42 2.72 5.80
C THR A 33 -19.99 4.14 5.44
N ILE A 34 -19.68 4.96 6.44
CA ILE A 34 -19.47 6.41 6.26
C ILE A 34 -18.08 6.71 5.69
N PHE A 35 -17.03 6.07 6.22
CA PHE A 35 -15.64 6.40 5.88
C PHE A 35 -15.07 5.60 4.71
N ASP A 36 -15.35 4.28 4.66
CA ASP A 36 -14.74 3.39 3.66
C ASP A 36 -15.63 3.15 2.43
N HIS A 37 -16.91 3.56 2.51
CA HIS A 37 -17.99 3.20 1.58
C HIS A 37 -18.13 1.68 1.37
N ASN A 38 -17.71 0.87 2.35
CA ASN A 38 -17.59 -0.57 2.21
C ASN A 38 -18.80 -1.28 2.85
N TYR A 39 -19.89 -1.37 2.09
CA TYR A 39 -21.19 -1.84 2.58
C TYR A 39 -21.20 -3.32 3.01
N PHE A 40 -20.32 -4.16 2.47
CA PHE A 40 -20.27 -5.59 2.77
C PHE A 40 -19.85 -5.91 4.22
N PRO A 41 -18.68 -5.46 4.73
CA PRO A 41 -18.34 -5.66 6.14
C PRO A 41 -19.30 -4.93 7.09
N SER A 42 -19.84 -3.77 6.71
CA SER A 42 -20.86 -3.09 7.52
C SER A 42 -22.13 -3.93 7.68
N LEU A 43 -22.67 -4.52 6.62
CA LEU A 43 -23.86 -5.39 6.70
C LEU A 43 -23.66 -6.56 7.67
N ILE A 44 -22.46 -7.14 7.66
CA ILE A 44 -22.05 -8.22 8.57
C ILE A 44 -22.00 -7.73 10.02
N LEU A 45 -21.37 -6.57 10.28
CA LEU A 45 -21.29 -5.97 11.62
C LEU A 45 -22.66 -5.53 12.16
N PHE A 46 -23.55 -5.05 11.28
CA PHE A 46 -24.94 -4.74 11.62
C PHE A 46 -25.71 -6.01 12.01
N LEU A 47 -25.54 -7.11 11.28
CA LEU A 47 -26.16 -8.39 11.64
C LEU A 47 -25.61 -8.94 12.97
N ALA A 48 -24.30 -8.82 13.22
CA ALA A 48 -23.68 -9.15 14.50
C ALA A 48 -24.23 -8.29 15.66
N THR A 49 -24.55 -7.02 15.39
CA THR A 49 -25.21 -6.12 16.37
C THR A 49 -26.59 -6.64 16.77
N ILE A 50 -27.42 -7.05 15.79
CA ILE A 50 -28.76 -7.61 16.04
C ILE A 50 -28.69 -8.88 16.89
N ILE A 51 -27.71 -9.75 16.66
CA ILE A 51 -27.51 -11.01 17.40
C ILE A 51 -26.94 -10.77 18.81
N THR A 52 -26.16 -9.70 19.00
CA THR A 52 -25.50 -9.37 20.28
C THR A 52 -26.45 -8.69 21.27
N ILE A 53 -27.32 -7.79 20.79
CA ILE A 53 -28.24 -7.03 21.66
C ILE A 53 -29.36 -7.97 22.17
N PRO A 54 -29.55 -8.11 23.50
CA PRO A 54 -30.50 -9.08 24.06
C PRO A 54 -31.95 -8.85 23.59
N LEU A 55 -32.37 -7.57 23.54
CA LEU A 55 -33.71 -7.15 23.11
C LEU A 55 -34.08 -7.59 21.68
N SER A 56 -33.09 -7.67 20.79
CA SER A 56 -33.27 -8.06 19.39
C SER A 56 -33.11 -9.56 19.19
N ALA A 57 -32.21 -10.18 19.95
CA ALA A 57 -31.90 -11.60 19.87
C ALA A 57 -33.06 -12.48 20.37
N GLU A 58 -33.73 -12.11 21.47
CA GLU A 58 -34.89 -12.87 21.99
C GLU A 58 -36.02 -12.97 20.95
N LYS A 59 -36.32 -11.84 20.29
CA LYS A 59 -37.31 -11.77 19.20
C LYS A 59 -36.90 -12.53 17.93
N LEU A 60 -35.61 -12.82 17.76
CA LEU A 60 -35.08 -13.64 16.67
C LEU A 60 -35.15 -15.14 17.03
N GLU A 61 -34.85 -15.49 18.27
CA GLU A 61 -34.95 -16.85 18.81
C GLU A 61 -36.40 -17.36 18.77
N ASP A 62 -37.37 -16.56 19.19
CA ASP A 62 -38.81 -16.86 19.08
C ASP A 62 -39.27 -17.08 17.63
N LYS A 63 -38.67 -16.35 16.68
CA LYS A 63 -39.01 -16.45 15.24
C LYS A 63 -38.35 -17.63 14.53
N LEU A 64 -37.17 -18.04 14.99
CA LEU A 64 -36.41 -19.15 14.39
C LEU A 64 -36.60 -20.47 15.14
N ASN A 65 -37.25 -20.45 16.31
CA ASN A 65 -37.46 -21.59 17.21
C ASN A 65 -36.14 -22.25 17.66
N ILE A 66 -35.12 -21.41 17.93
CA ILE A 66 -33.75 -21.81 18.31
C ILE A 66 -33.43 -21.25 19.70
N SER A 67 -32.96 -22.09 20.63
CA SER A 67 -32.42 -21.64 21.92
C SER A 67 -30.92 -21.35 21.83
N MET A 68 -30.53 -20.08 21.67
CA MET A 68 -29.12 -19.71 21.49
C MET A 68 -28.46 -19.32 22.83
N SER A 69 -27.81 -20.30 23.46
CA SER A 69 -26.93 -20.06 24.62
C SER A 69 -25.93 -18.92 24.36
N GLY A 70 -25.55 -18.16 25.39
CA GLY A 70 -24.65 -17.02 25.24
C GLY A 70 -23.30 -17.37 24.58
N ILE A 71 -22.82 -18.59 24.77
CA ILE A 71 -21.61 -19.14 24.13
C ILE A 71 -21.87 -19.44 22.64
N MET A 72 -23.04 -19.99 22.30
CA MET A 72 -23.43 -20.22 20.90
C MET A 72 -23.53 -18.91 20.13
N ARG A 73 -24.10 -17.85 20.73
CA ARG A 73 -24.14 -16.50 20.13
C ARG A 73 -22.74 -15.95 19.86
N PHE A 74 -21.77 -16.18 20.76
CA PHE A 74 -20.38 -15.77 20.56
C PHE A 74 -19.75 -16.45 19.35
N PHE A 75 -19.93 -17.76 19.17
CA PHE A 75 -19.41 -18.46 17.99
C PHE A 75 -20.09 -18.04 16.68
N VAL A 76 -21.40 -17.75 16.69
CA VAL A 76 -22.11 -17.23 15.51
C VAL A 76 -21.61 -15.83 15.12
N VAL A 77 -21.37 -14.95 16.10
CA VAL A 77 -20.79 -13.63 15.85
C VAL A 77 -19.35 -13.74 15.36
N LEU A 78 -18.53 -14.61 15.95
CA LEU A 78 -17.16 -14.87 15.50
C LEU A 78 -17.12 -15.39 14.05
N LEU A 79 -18.01 -16.33 13.70
CA LEU A 79 -18.13 -16.88 12.34
C LEU A 79 -18.55 -15.81 11.32
N LEU A 80 -19.43 -14.89 11.71
CA LEU A 80 -19.83 -13.75 10.87
C LEU A 80 -18.67 -12.77 10.64
N ILE A 81 -17.86 -12.50 11.66
CA ILE A 81 -16.78 -11.51 11.60
C ILE A 81 -15.63 -11.94 10.67
N ILE A 82 -15.28 -13.24 10.63
CA ILE A 82 -14.19 -13.78 9.81
C ILE A 82 -14.24 -13.33 8.32
N PRO A 83 -15.33 -13.52 7.56
CA PRO A 83 -15.42 -13.06 6.17
C PRO A 83 -15.47 -11.53 6.02
N GLY A 84 -15.87 -10.79 7.06
CA GLY A 84 -15.81 -9.31 7.05
C GLY A 84 -14.36 -8.80 6.99
N PHE A 85 -13.47 -9.39 7.80
CA PHE A 85 -12.05 -9.03 7.83
C PHE A 85 -11.27 -9.43 6.57
N ALA A 86 -11.72 -10.45 5.83
CA ALA A 86 -11.11 -10.88 4.57
C ALA A 86 -11.17 -9.84 3.43
N THR A 87 -11.93 -8.74 3.61
CA THR A 87 -12.12 -7.68 2.60
C THR A 87 -11.47 -6.35 2.97
N ILE A 88 -10.78 -6.26 4.12
CA ILE A 88 -10.14 -5.02 4.58
C ILE A 88 -8.80 -4.84 3.86
N SER A 89 -8.83 -4.18 2.70
CA SER A 89 -7.65 -3.51 2.16
C SER A 89 -7.46 -2.22 2.96
N TRP A 90 -6.38 -2.11 3.73
CA TRP A 90 -6.04 -0.84 4.40
C TRP A 90 -5.97 0.28 3.35
N LYS A 91 -6.64 1.38 3.65
CA LYS A 91 -6.84 2.51 2.75
C LYS A 91 -6.47 3.77 3.52
N ASP A 92 -5.35 4.37 3.16
CA ASP A 92 -4.84 5.53 3.88
C ASP A 92 -5.77 6.74 3.73
N THR A 93 -6.08 7.39 4.85
CA THR A 93 -6.99 8.53 4.92
C THR A 93 -6.31 9.79 4.39
N THR A 94 -6.74 10.30 3.23
CA THR A 94 -6.35 11.64 2.76
C THR A 94 -7.45 12.67 3.00
N VAL A 95 -7.05 13.82 3.54
CA VAL A 95 -7.95 14.91 3.95
C VAL A 95 -8.29 15.78 2.75
N ASN A 96 -9.58 15.93 2.46
CA ASN A 96 -10.04 16.68 1.29
C ASN A 96 -9.87 18.20 1.48
N SER A 97 -9.41 18.91 0.46
CA SER A 97 -9.48 20.37 0.38
C SER A 97 -9.84 20.81 -1.03
N THR A 98 -11.14 20.96 -1.24
CA THR A 98 -11.73 21.50 -2.46
C THR A 98 -11.28 22.94 -2.67
N ASN A 99 -10.75 23.26 -3.85
CA ASN A 99 -10.89 24.59 -4.47
C ASN A 99 -10.74 24.45 -5.98
N ALA A 100 -11.79 24.83 -6.72
CA ALA A 100 -11.82 24.85 -8.17
C ALA A 100 -11.61 26.28 -8.68
N VAL A 101 -10.79 26.45 -9.74
CA VAL A 101 -10.92 27.51 -10.75
C VAL A 101 -10.46 26.93 -12.10
N GLU A 102 -11.17 27.27 -13.17
CA GLU A 102 -11.01 26.74 -14.53
C GLU A 102 -10.17 27.66 -15.47
N VAL A 103 -10.15 27.30 -16.77
CA VAL A 103 -9.87 28.13 -17.97
C VAL A 103 -8.39 28.48 -18.30
N PRO A 104 -8.00 28.80 -19.58
CA PRO A 104 -7.61 27.77 -20.56
C PRO A 104 -6.29 28.04 -21.33
N SER A 105 -5.95 27.13 -22.25
CA SER A 105 -4.80 27.16 -23.15
C SER A 105 -4.85 28.21 -24.28
N SER A 106 -3.68 28.59 -24.81
CA SER A 106 -3.52 29.14 -26.17
C SER A 106 -2.23 28.64 -26.86
N VAL A 107 -2.29 28.47 -28.18
CA VAL A 107 -1.25 27.88 -29.05
C VAL A 107 -0.72 28.95 -30.02
N SER A 108 0.58 28.97 -30.35
CA SER A 108 1.08 29.62 -31.58
C SER A 108 2.54 29.28 -31.92
N ASN A 109 2.85 28.96 -33.20
CA ASN A 109 3.78 29.71 -34.09
C ASN A 109 4.23 28.92 -35.36
N ASN A 110 4.61 29.65 -36.43
CA ASN A 110 4.71 29.20 -37.83
C ASN A 110 6.11 29.36 -38.49
N THR A 111 6.21 28.96 -39.79
CA THR A 111 7.15 29.41 -40.88
C THR A 111 8.59 28.82 -40.87
N ILE A 112 9.38 28.69 -41.96
CA ILE A 112 9.37 29.16 -43.38
C ILE A 112 9.77 28.00 -44.36
N THR A 113 9.43 28.11 -45.67
CA THR A 113 9.81 27.16 -46.76
C THR A 113 10.35 27.90 -48.01
N ILE A 114 11.41 27.40 -48.69
CA ILE A 114 11.59 27.37 -50.19
C ILE A 114 12.72 26.36 -50.60
N PRO A 115 12.86 25.90 -51.88
CA PRO A 115 13.11 24.47 -52.17
C PRO A 115 14.26 24.13 -53.16
N SER A 116 14.52 22.83 -53.39
CA SER A 116 15.16 22.26 -54.61
C SER A 116 15.00 20.73 -54.73
N GLU A 117 14.66 20.24 -55.92
CA GLU A 117 14.49 18.83 -56.37
C GLU A 117 14.84 18.82 -57.90
N PRO A 118 15.31 17.74 -58.62
CA PRO A 118 15.19 16.30 -58.37
C PRO A 118 16.44 15.40 -58.51
N THR A 119 16.39 14.22 -57.89
CA THR A 119 16.85 12.93 -58.46
C THR A 119 16.16 11.77 -57.73
N LEU A 120 15.51 10.88 -58.48
CA LEU A 120 14.73 9.76 -57.94
C LEU A 120 15.64 8.59 -57.50
N VAL A 121 15.67 8.29 -56.20
CA VAL A 121 16.09 6.96 -55.69
C VAL A 121 15.16 6.52 -54.55
N ALA A 122 14.54 5.35 -54.73
CA ALA A 122 13.84 4.50 -53.76
C ALA A 122 13.26 5.14 -52.48
N LYS A 123 11.94 5.36 -52.46
CA LYS A 123 11.12 5.56 -51.26
C LYS A 123 11.27 4.39 -50.27
N PRO A 124 11.76 4.60 -49.04
CA PRO A 124 11.41 3.74 -47.92
C PRO A 124 9.96 4.09 -47.54
N THR A 125 9.05 3.14 -47.72
CA THR A 125 7.72 3.28 -47.12
C THR A 125 7.89 3.23 -45.60
N LEU A 126 7.70 4.36 -44.93
CA LEU A 126 7.43 4.36 -43.49
C LEU A 126 6.06 3.70 -43.29
N THR A 127 6.07 2.38 -43.18
CA THR A 127 5.00 1.63 -42.52
C THR A 127 4.81 2.29 -41.15
N PRO A 128 3.58 2.61 -40.72
CA PRO A 128 3.34 3.03 -39.35
C PRO A 128 3.70 1.86 -38.42
N THR A 129 4.93 1.89 -37.89
CA THR A 129 5.33 1.01 -36.81
C THR A 129 4.53 1.42 -35.60
N GLU A 130 3.48 0.63 -35.38
CA GLU A 130 2.83 0.33 -34.11
C GLU A 130 3.12 1.36 -33.00
N GLN A 131 2.13 2.22 -32.77
CA GLN A 131 2.12 3.22 -31.70
C GLN A 131 2.34 2.52 -30.35
N THR A 132 3.60 2.40 -29.94
CA THR A 132 3.95 2.19 -28.54
C THR A 132 3.38 3.38 -27.78
N GLU A 133 2.33 3.13 -26.99
CA GLU A 133 1.78 4.11 -26.05
C GLU A 133 2.94 4.76 -25.29
N PRO A 134 3.04 6.11 -25.24
CA PRO A 134 4.17 6.76 -24.59
C PRO A 134 4.20 6.33 -23.12
N SER A 135 5.30 5.69 -22.70
CA SER A 135 5.50 5.22 -21.32
C SER A 135 5.20 6.37 -20.37
N SER A 136 4.22 6.13 -19.50
CA SER A 136 3.39 7.19 -18.94
C SER A 136 3.67 7.50 -17.46
N ALA A 137 4.75 6.92 -16.94
CA ALA A 137 5.43 7.34 -15.74
C ALA A 137 6.93 7.47 -16.02
N SER A 138 7.59 8.41 -15.37
CA SER A 138 9.06 8.41 -15.27
C SER A 138 9.42 7.75 -13.95
N ILE A 139 10.10 6.61 -14.04
CA ILE A 139 10.69 5.92 -12.89
C ILE A 139 12.19 5.92 -13.10
N ASP A 140 12.90 6.59 -12.21
CA ASP A 140 14.36 6.70 -12.26
C ASP A 140 14.96 6.37 -10.88
N LEU A 141 16.11 5.69 -10.88
CA LEU A 141 16.72 5.14 -9.68
C LEU A 141 18.20 5.49 -9.62
N HIS A 142 18.57 6.27 -8.61
CA HIS A 142 19.95 6.65 -8.36
C HIS A 142 20.35 6.31 -6.93
N ALA A 143 21.58 5.80 -6.78
CA ALA A 143 22.26 5.74 -5.48
C ALA A 143 23.11 7.00 -5.32
N GLU A 144 23.20 7.56 -4.11
CA GLU A 144 24.01 8.77 -3.88
C GLU A 144 25.51 8.51 -4.15
N LYS A 145 25.97 7.29 -3.88
CA LYS A 145 27.34 6.79 -4.08
C LYS A 145 27.31 5.30 -4.44
N THR A 146 28.44 4.77 -4.90
CA THR A 146 28.61 3.33 -5.26
C THR A 146 29.73 2.62 -4.49
N ASN A 147 30.50 3.37 -3.69
CA ASN A 147 31.59 2.87 -2.86
C ASN A 147 31.30 3.28 -1.40
N PHE A 148 31.32 2.30 -0.50
CA PHE A 148 30.94 2.47 0.91
C PHE A 148 31.89 1.72 1.84
N VAL A 149 31.80 2.02 3.13
CA VAL A 149 32.50 1.32 4.20
C VAL A 149 31.54 0.33 4.89
N LYS A 150 32.05 -0.79 5.39
CA LYS A 150 31.28 -1.71 6.24
C LYS A 150 30.63 -0.96 7.42
N GLY A 151 29.32 -1.12 7.59
CA GLY A 151 28.51 -0.44 8.59
C GLY A 151 28.03 0.97 8.20
N GLU A 152 28.40 1.47 7.01
CA GLU A 152 27.83 2.70 6.45
C GLU A 152 26.39 2.46 5.97
N GLU A 153 25.52 3.47 6.13
CA GLU A 153 24.16 3.44 5.61
C GLU A 153 24.14 3.95 4.17
N ILE A 154 23.69 3.09 3.26
CA ILE A 154 23.58 3.32 1.83
C ILE A 154 22.18 3.85 1.54
N LEU A 155 22.09 5.05 0.96
CA LEU A 155 20.84 5.67 0.55
C LEU A 155 20.60 5.52 -0.96
N PHE A 156 19.51 4.85 -1.33
CA PHE A 156 18.96 4.80 -2.68
C PHE A 156 17.74 5.70 -2.79
N LYS A 157 17.60 6.39 -3.92
CA LYS A 157 16.44 7.24 -4.23
C LYS A 157 15.79 6.76 -5.51
N LEU A 158 14.59 6.22 -5.37
CA LEU A 158 13.72 5.86 -6.48
C LEU A 158 12.68 6.98 -6.66
N SER A 159 12.79 7.76 -7.72
CA SER A 159 11.83 8.80 -8.06
C SER A 159 10.76 8.22 -8.97
N ALA A 160 9.49 8.31 -8.56
CA ALA A 160 8.34 7.90 -9.36
C ALA A 160 7.35 9.06 -9.52
N VAL A 161 6.96 9.37 -10.75
CA VAL A 161 6.07 10.52 -11.07
C VAL A 161 4.81 10.06 -11.79
N ASN A 162 3.65 10.40 -11.23
CA ASN A 162 2.34 10.21 -11.88
C ASN A 162 1.95 11.48 -12.66
N LEU A 163 1.53 11.33 -13.91
CA LEU A 163 1.08 12.44 -14.76
C LEU A 163 -0.31 12.94 -14.36
N ILE A 164 -0.58 14.25 -14.54
CA ILE A 164 -1.84 14.91 -14.14
C ILE A 164 -3.08 14.29 -14.83
N ILE A 165 -2.91 13.74 -16.03
CA ILE A 165 -3.99 13.16 -16.85
C ILE A 165 -4.29 11.68 -16.54
N LYS A 166 -3.50 11.04 -15.67
CA LYS A 166 -3.64 9.62 -15.33
C LYS A 166 -4.42 9.44 -14.03
N PRO A 167 -5.09 8.29 -13.80
CA PRO A 167 -5.63 7.93 -12.48
C PRO A 167 -4.53 7.83 -11.41
N THR A 168 -4.92 7.64 -10.14
CA THR A 168 -3.98 7.31 -9.05
C THR A 168 -3.09 6.13 -9.44
N MET A 169 -1.78 6.28 -9.31
CA MET A 169 -0.79 5.25 -9.59
C MET A 169 -0.47 4.48 -8.32
N HIS A 170 -0.63 3.17 -8.35
CA HIS A 170 -0.25 2.27 -7.27
C HIS A 170 1.13 1.70 -7.60
N VAL A 171 2.13 1.99 -6.76
CA VAL A 171 3.52 1.55 -6.95
C VAL A 171 3.89 0.58 -5.82
N GLN A 172 4.33 -0.62 -6.16
CA GLN A 172 4.96 -1.56 -5.24
C GLN A 172 6.45 -1.61 -5.53
N VAL A 173 7.27 -1.40 -4.48
CA VAL A 173 8.72 -1.53 -4.54
C VAL A 173 9.12 -2.75 -3.72
N ILE A 174 9.84 -3.69 -4.35
CA ILE A 174 10.36 -4.91 -3.73
C ILE A 174 11.88 -4.85 -3.82
N ILE A 175 12.56 -5.10 -2.71
CA ILE A 175 14.02 -5.04 -2.60
C ILE A 175 14.52 -6.33 -1.96
N ILE A 176 15.51 -6.92 -2.59
CA ILE A 176 16.14 -8.17 -2.14
C ILE A 176 17.60 -7.82 -1.83
N PRO A 177 17.92 -7.45 -0.58
CA PRO A 177 19.30 -7.23 -0.18
C PRO A 177 20.08 -8.55 -0.34
N PRO A 178 21.27 -8.52 -0.98
CA PRO A 178 22.12 -9.70 -1.06
C PRO A 178 22.68 -10.07 0.32
N SER A 179 23.10 -11.33 0.46
CA SER A 179 23.74 -11.85 1.66
C SER A 179 24.84 -10.92 2.15
N GLY A 180 24.82 -10.56 3.44
CA GLY A 180 25.75 -9.59 4.02
C GLY A 180 25.24 -8.15 4.06
N MET A 181 24.01 -7.86 3.63
CA MET A 181 23.36 -6.56 3.79
C MET A 181 21.98 -6.65 4.46
N SER A 182 21.49 -5.54 5.01
CA SER A 182 20.19 -5.45 5.71
C SER A 182 19.52 -4.09 5.46
N VAL A 183 18.20 -4.07 5.23
CA VAL A 183 17.45 -2.82 5.05
C VAL A 183 17.20 -2.16 6.42
N SER A 184 17.41 -0.85 6.52
CA SER A 184 17.15 -0.03 7.72
C SER A 184 15.97 0.94 7.56
N SER A 185 15.44 1.16 6.35
CA SER A 185 14.26 2.02 6.12
C SER A 185 12.99 1.44 6.77
N SER A 186 12.29 2.24 7.57
CA SER A 186 11.03 1.87 8.22
C SER A 186 9.80 1.86 7.28
N GLU A 187 9.88 2.51 6.11
CA GLU A 187 8.82 2.42 5.08
C GLU A 187 8.77 1.04 4.40
N PHE A 188 9.81 0.22 4.58
CA PHE A 188 9.95 -1.10 3.98
C PHE A 188 9.70 -2.19 5.02
N VAL A 189 8.67 -3.00 4.81
CA VAL A 189 8.30 -4.10 5.70
C VAL A 189 8.92 -5.40 5.17
N GLU A 190 9.50 -6.23 6.04
CA GLU A 190 9.95 -7.56 5.64
C GLU A 190 8.74 -8.42 5.24
N SER A 191 8.68 -8.80 3.97
CA SER A 191 7.60 -9.57 3.35
C SER A 191 7.85 -11.09 3.39
N GLY A 192 8.84 -11.52 4.17
CA GLY A 192 9.28 -12.91 4.32
C GLY A 192 10.50 -13.26 3.48
N ALA A 193 11.26 -14.25 3.95
CA ALA A 193 12.49 -14.76 3.30
C ALA A 193 13.52 -13.66 2.96
N GLY A 194 13.65 -12.62 3.79
CA GLY A 194 14.59 -11.52 3.59
C GLY A 194 14.24 -10.55 2.45
N GLN A 195 13.02 -10.62 1.90
CA GLN A 195 12.53 -9.64 0.92
C GLN A 195 11.84 -8.47 1.63
N TYR A 196 12.05 -7.26 1.15
CA TYR A 196 11.49 -6.04 1.73
C TYR A 196 10.55 -5.36 0.75
N THR A 197 9.33 -5.06 1.18
CA THR A 197 8.27 -4.51 0.33
C THR A 197 7.76 -3.19 0.91
N ALA A 198 7.58 -2.20 0.03
CA ALA A 198 6.82 -0.99 0.31
C ALA A 198 5.77 -0.77 -0.79
N VAL A 199 4.64 -0.14 -0.45
CA VAL A 199 3.57 0.19 -1.38
C VAL A 199 3.20 1.66 -1.22
N PHE A 200 3.07 2.37 -2.33
CA PHE A 200 2.78 3.80 -2.37
C PHE A 200 1.64 4.10 -3.34
N ASN A 201 0.79 5.06 -2.95
CA ASN A 201 -0.29 5.56 -3.78
C ASN A 201 0.08 6.99 -4.22
N LEU A 202 0.22 7.22 -5.51
CA LEU A 202 0.58 8.52 -6.08
C LEU A 202 -0.61 9.10 -6.82
N GLU A 203 -1.21 10.15 -6.25
CA GLU A 203 -2.30 10.90 -6.87
C GLU A 203 -1.87 11.53 -8.21
N PRO A 204 -2.83 11.87 -9.09
CA PRO A 204 -2.53 12.49 -10.39
C PRO A 204 -1.67 13.75 -10.23
N GLY A 205 -0.57 13.84 -10.97
CA GLY A 205 0.36 14.98 -10.90
C GLY A 205 1.28 15.00 -9.68
N LYS A 206 1.32 13.94 -8.86
CA LYS A 206 2.28 13.82 -7.75
C LYS A 206 3.48 12.97 -8.14
N GLY A 207 4.66 13.42 -7.72
CA GLY A 207 5.84 12.58 -7.61
C GLY A 207 6.10 12.18 -6.16
N LYS A 208 6.79 11.05 -5.96
CA LYS A 208 7.42 10.70 -4.69
C LYS A 208 8.85 10.22 -4.94
N ASP A 209 9.77 10.73 -4.15
CA ASP A 209 11.08 10.12 -3.94
C ASP A 209 10.96 9.09 -2.83
N ILE A 210 11.29 7.84 -3.16
CA ILE A 210 11.22 6.69 -2.26
C ILE A 210 12.64 6.41 -1.78
N GLU A 211 12.89 6.65 -0.51
CA GLU A 211 14.22 6.50 0.11
C GLU A 211 14.40 5.12 0.74
N VAL A 212 15.36 4.36 0.22
CA VAL A 212 15.76 3.06 0.75
C VAL A 212 17.10 3.20 1.45
N ARG A 213 17.15 2.81 2.72
CA ARG A 213 18.37 2.74 3.51
C ARG A 213 18.77 1.28 3.67
N ILE A 214 20.01 0.95 3.32
CA ILE A 214 20.57 -0.41 3.45
C ILE A 214 21.93 -0.30 4.12
N VAL A 215 22.20 -1.16 5.10
CA VAL A 215 23.49 -1.24 5.79
C VAL A 215 24.28 -2.45 5.29
N ALA A 216 25.56 -2.24 4.98
CA ALA A 216 26.47 -3.31 4.59
C ALA A 216 27.16 -3.94 5.80
N ASN A 217 26.82 -5.18 6.12
CA ASN A 217 27.35 -5.93 7.26
C ASN A 217 28.63 -6.72 6.92
N GLN A 218 29.00 -6.81 5.64
CA GLN A 218 30.18 -7.52 5.13
C GLN A 218 30.92 -6.67 4.08
N VAL A 219 32.23 -6.88 3.96
CA VAL A 219 33.10 -6.30 2.94
C VAL A 219 33.02 -7.15 1.68
N GLY A 220 33.00 -6.53 0.50
CA GLY A 220 32.89 -7.22 -0.78
C GLY A 220 32.19 -6.42 -1.87
N ASN A 221 31.97 -7.09 -3.00
CA ASN A 221 31.19 -6.55 -4.12
C ASN A 221 29.80 -7.19 -4.09
N PHE A 222 28.76 -6.37 -4.13
CA PHE A 222 27.38 -6.80 -4.01
C PHE A 222 26.51 -6.17 -5.09
N ASN A 223 25.52 -6.91 -5.60
CA ASN A 223 24.48 -6.35 -6.47
C ASN A 223 23.19 -6.25 -5.67
N VAL A 224 22.71 -5.04 -5.40
CA VAL A 224 21.37 -4.81 -4.84
C VAL A 224 20.37 -4.91 -5.97
N ASN A 225 19.50 -5.93 -5.87
CA ASN A 225 18.44 -6.14 -6.83
C ASN A 225 17.12 -5.65 -6.25
N GLY A 226 16.31 -5.03 -7.11
CA GLY A 226 14.94 -4.68 -6.77
C GLY A 226 14.04 -4.67 -7.99
N ARG A 227 12.75 -4.53 -7.69
CA ARG A 227 11.65 -4.61 -8.65
C ARG A 227 10.62 -3.56 -8.29
N VAL A 228 10.16 -2.82 -9.29
CA VAL A 228 9.10 -1.82 -9.17
C VAL A 228 7.96 -2.26 -10.08
N VAL A 229 6.83 -2.59 -9.48
CA VAL A 229 5.60 -2.93 -10.22
C VAL A 229 4.60 -1.81 -10.00
N TYR A 230 4.03 -1.26 -11.07
CA TYR A 230 3.02 -0.21 -10.94
C TYR A 230 1.84 -0.37 -11.89
N TYR A 231 0.69 0.19 -11.50
CA TYR A 231 -0.52 0.24 -12.31
C TYR A 231 -1.37 1.45 -11.97
N PHE A 232 -2.29 1.83 -12.86
CA PHE A 232 -3.17 2.98 -12.68
C PHE A 232 -4.61 2.59 -12.31
N GLY A 233 -5.15 3.24 -11.29
CA GLY A 233 -6.51 3.04 -10.80
C GLY A 233 -6.77 1.56 -10.46
N ASN A 234 -7.87 1.00 -10.97
CA ASN A 234 -8.21 -0.41 -10.73
C ASN A 234 -7.61 -1.37 -11.77
N ASN A 235 -6.84 -0.90 -12.75
CA ASN A 235 -6.42 -1.71 -13.89
C ASN A 235 -5.10 -2.46 -13.62
N LYS A 236 -5.18 -3.54 -12.85
CA LYS A 236 -4.03 -4.41 -12.54
C LYS A 236 -3.54 -5.29 -13.71
N LYS A 237 -4.24 -5.28 -14.86
CA LYS A 237 -3.87 -6.12 -16.02
C LYS A 237 -2.74 -5.49 -16.81
N ASP A 238 -2.75 -4.17 -16.91
CA ASP A 238 -1.76 -3.37 -17.63
C ASP A 238 -0.71 -2.86 -16.64
N ALA A 239 -0.30 -3.72 -15.70
CA ALA A 239 0.73 -3.41 -14.72
C ALA A 239 2.10 -3.49 -15.39
N GLU A 240 2.89 -2.42 -15.27
CA GLU A 240 4.25 -2.38 -15.78
C GLU A 240 5.23 -2.86 -14.68
N ASP A 241 6.28 -3.56 -15.11
CA ASP A 241 7.22 -4.28 -14.23
C ASP A 241 8.67 -3.95 -14.62
N TYR A 242 9.35 -3.25 -13.72
CA TYR A 242 10.72 -2.78 -13.90
C TYR A 242 11.63 -3.48 -12.91
N THR A 243 12.71 -4.08 -13.38
CA THR A 243 13.77 -4.62 -12.51
C THR A 243 15.03 -3.76 -12.60
N PHE A 244 15.72 -3.63 -11.47
CA PHE A 244 16.97 -2.90 -11.37
C PHE A 244 18.02 -3.73 -10.63
N SER A 245 19.28 -3.52 -10.99
CA SER A 245 20.43 -4.12 -10.33
C SER A 245 21.53 -3.06 -10.19
N LEU A 246 21.91 -2.75 -8.96
CA LEU A 246 22.90 -1.74 -8.64
C LEU A 246 24.15 -2.41 -8.05
N PRO A 247 25.32 -2.33 -8.73
CA PRO A 247 26.58 -2.84 -8.21
C PRO A 247 27.15 -1.87 -7.15
N ILE A 248 27.61 -2.44 -6.04
CA ILE A 248 28.09 -1.73 -4.86
C ILE A 248 29.41 -2.35 -4.40
N GLN A 249 30.40 -1.52 -4.12
CA GLN A 249 31.65 -1.96 -3.50
C GLN A 249 31.67 -1.51 -2.03
N VAL A 250 31.92 -2.45 -1.13
CA VAL A 250 32.02 -2.20 0.31
C VAL A 250 33.44 -2.54 0.76
N GLY A 251 34.17 -1.54 1.24
CA GLY A 251 35.51 -1.65 1.78
C GLY A 251 35.55 -1.80 3.31
N GLU A 252 36.72 -2.18 3.83
CA GLU A 252 36.99 -2.12 5.26
C GLU A 252 36.97 -0.67 5.76
N ALA A 253 36.60 -0.49 7.03
CA ALA A 253 36.77 0.80 7.69
C ALA A 253 38.27 1.10 7.80
N LEU A 254 38.68 2.33 7.46
CA LEU A 254 40.04 2.82 7.69
C LEU A 254 40.29 2.87 9.20
N GLY A 255 40.82 1.78 9.73
CA GLY A 255 41.15 1.66 11.14
C GLY A 255 42.11 2.76 11.55
N THR A 256 41.67 3.60 12.49
CA THR A 256 42.57 4.39 13.31
C THR A 256 43.55 3.43 13.96
N LYS A 257 44.80 3.42 13.49
CA LYS A 257 45.87 2.64 14.12
C LYS A 257 45.97 3.07 15.58
N SER A 258 45.52 2.22 16.50
CA SER A 258 45.85 2.36 17.91
C SER A 258 47.36 2.17 18.02
N ASN A 259 48.09 3.28 18.22
CA ASN A 259 49.49 3.21 18.56
C ASN A 259 49.61 2.59 19.96
N GLU A 260 49.92 1.30 19.97
CA GLU A 260 50.37 0.58 21.16
C GLU A 260 51.70 1.16 21.64
N LYS A 261 51.82 1.38 22.96
CA LYS A 261 53.08 1.69 23.64
C LYS A 261 53.01 1.19 25.09
#